data_AF-A0A9N9A4J7-F1
#
_entry.id   AF-A0A9N9A4J7-F1
#
_cell.length_a   1.000
_cell.length_b   1.000
_cell.length_c   1.000
_cell.angle_alpha   90.00
_cell.angle_beta   90.00
_cell.angle_gamma   90.00
#
_symmetry.space_group_name_H-M   'P 1'
#
loop_
_entity.id
_entity.type
_entity.pdbx_description
1 polymer ?
#
loop_
_entity_poly.entity_id
_entity_poly.type
_entity_poly.pdbx_seq_one_letter_code
_entity_poly.pdbx_strand_id
1 'polypeptide(L)'
;MTFEQARKTIGQLQTASHLELPVKPEEIPIDIAKIIPFALPLEDNTRTAAIVKALRLIFNFSQLPDSYFVTVQIALPHNPNELKEKLPSPYFDLPPEKIDLPSTPKHYMQNLGTCFFANQKMKANSKA
;
A
#
# COMPACT_ATOMS: atom_id res chain seq x y z
N MET A 1 9.58 -26.05 -26.49
CA MET A 1 8.88 -25.00 -25.72
C MET A 1 9.91 -24.26 -24.89
N THR A 2 9.92 -22.93 -24.94
CA THR A 2 10.75 -22.07 -24.07
C THR A 2 9.97 -21.71 -22.79
N PHE A 3 10.70 -21.43 -21.70
CA PHE A 3 10.10 -21.05 -20.40
C PHE A 3 9.11 -19.88 -20.52
N GLU A 4 9.44 -18.86 -21.32
CA GLU A 4 8.56 -17.72 -21.57
C GLU A 4 7.25 -18.12 -22.24
N GLN A 5 7.29 -19.08 -23.16
CA GLN A 5 6.07 -19.61 -23.80
C GLN A 5 5.21 -20.36 -22.79
N ALA A 6 5.82 -21.20 -21.95
CA ALA A 6 5.11 -21.93 -20.89
C ALA A 6 4.51 -20.99 -19.84
N ARG A 7 5.26 -19.97 -19.40
CA ARG A 7 4.77 -18.96 -18.45
C ARG A 7 3.58 -18.18 -19.03
N LYS A 8 3.67 -17.81 -20.31
CA LYS A 8 2.59 -17.10 -21.01
C LYS A 8 1.34 -17.96 -21.16
N THR A 9 1.47 -19.22 -21.57
CA THR A 9 0.32 -20.12 -21.71
C THR A 9 -0.32 -20.44 -20.37
N ILE A 10 0.45 -20.63 -19.30
CA ILE A 10 -0.08 -20.81 -17.94
C ILE A 10 -0.87 -19.58 -17.49
N GLY A 11 -0.33 -18.38 -17.70
CA GLY A 11 -1.04 -17.15 -17.37
C GLY A 11 -2.34 -16.99 -18.15
N GLN A 12 -2.34 -17.34 -19.44
CA GLN A 12 -3.53 -17.31 -20.29
C GLN A 12 -4.60 -18.32 -19.84
N LEU A 13 -4.20 -19.54 -19.49
CA LEU A 13 -5.11 -20.59 -19.00
C LEU A 13 -5.73 -20.24 -17.65
N GLN A 14 -4.94 -19.68 -16.71
CA GLN A 14 -5.45 -19.20 -15.42
C GLN A 14 -6.47 -18.07 -15.60
N THR A 15 -6.23 -17.18 -16.55
CA THR A 15 -7.16 -16.07 -16.83
C THR A 15 -8.49 -16.58 -17.41
N ALA A 16 -8.46 -17.65 -18.21
CA ALA A 16 -9.65 -18.20 -18.87
C ALA A 16 -10.59 -18.98 -17.94
N SER A 17 -10.15 -19.42 -16.75
CA SER A 17 -10.97 -20.21 -15.83
C SER A 17 -11.60 -19.42 -14.68
N HIS A 18 -11.31 -18.13 -14.55
CA HIS A 18 -11.84 -17.30 -13.48
C HIS A 18 -13.26 -16.80 -13.81
N LEU A 19 -14.08 -16.66 -12.77
CA LEU A 19 -15.43 -16.12 -12.87
C LEU A 19 -15.40 -14.59 -12.98
N GLU A 20 -16.44 -14.00 -13.58
CA GLU A 20 -16.65 -12.55 -13.53
C GLU A 20 -16.96 -12.12 -12.09
N LEU A 21 -16.41 -10.98 -11.68
CA LEU A 21 -16.68 -10.43 -10.35
C LEU A 21 -18.12 -9.88 -10.30
N PRO A 22 -18.93 -10.25 -9.28
CA PRO A 22 -20.26 -9.69 -9.10
C PRO A 22 -20.22 -8.17 -8.88
N VAL A 23 -21.36 -7.49 -9.10
CA VAL A 23 -21.43 -6.05 -8.85
C VAL A 23 -21.59 -5.79 -7.36
N LYS A 24 -22.25 -6.66 -6.61
CA LYS A 24 -22.42 -6.51 -5.16
C LYS A 24 -21.66 -7.59 -4.39
N PRO A 25 -21.05 -7.26 -3.24
CA PRO A 25 -20.36 -8.25 -2.42
C PRO A 25 -21.29 -9.35 -1.90
N GLU A 26 -22.57 -9.05 -1.72
CA GLU A 26 -23.62 -9.97 -1.27
C GLU A 26 -23.93 -11.09 -2.28
N GLU A 27 -23.61 -10.87 -3.56
CA GLU A 27 -23.86 -11.82 -4.65
C GLU A 27 -22.75 -12.89 -4.73
N ILE A 28 -21.70 -12.79 -3.91
CA ILE A 28 -20.64 -13.79 -3.84
C ILE A 28 -21.20 -15.08 -3.20
N PRO A 29 -21.01 -16.25 -3.84
CA PRO A 29 -21.42 -17.53 -3.26
C PRO A 29 -20.86 -17.73 -1.85
N ILE A 30 -21.71 -18.21 -0.94
CA ILE A 30 -21.40 -18.38 0.49
C ILE A 30 -20.14 -19.24 0.69
N ASP A 31 -19.94 -20.24 -0.17
CA ASP A 31 -18.77 -21.12 -0.10
C ASP A 31 -17.46 -20.39 -0.35
N ILE A 32 -17.46 -19.43 -1.28
CA ILE A 32 -16.30 -18.57 -1.56
C ILE A 32 -16.12 -17.58 -0.42
N ALA A 33 -17.21 -16.97 0.07
CA ALA A 33 -17.17 -16.03 1.18
C ALA A 33 -16.54 -16.63 2.46
N LYS A 34 -16.75 -17.94 2.72
CA LYS A 34 -16.14 -18.66 3.86
C LYS A 34 -14.62 -18.86 3.74
N ILE A 35 -14.09 -18.94 2.53
CA ILE A 35 -12.65 -19.14 2.27
C ILE A 35 -11.89 -17.82 2.44
N ILE A 36 -12.59 -16.71 2.23
CA ILE A 36 -12.05 -15.37 2.28
C ILE A 36 -11.87 -14.95 3.76
N PRO A 37 -10.64 -14.62 4.22
CA PRO A 37 -10.38 -14.37 5.65
C PRO A 37 -10.80 -12.97 6.14
N PHE A 38 -11.74 -12.32 5.46
CA PHE A 38 -12.16 -10.95 5.75
C PHE A 38 -13.59 -10.68 5.29
N ALA A 39 -14.26 -9.76 5.97
CA ALA A 39 -15.61 -9.34 5.66
C ALA A 39 -15.64 -8.38 4.45
N LEU A 40 -16.69 -8.51 3.64
CA LEU A 40 -17.08 -7.56 2.61
C LEU A 40 -18.43 -6.94 3.02
N PRO A 41 -18.70 -5.66 2.72
CA PRO A 41 -17.84 -4.68 2.04
C PRO A 41 -16.65 -4.18 2.89
N LEU A 42 -15.66 -3.56 2.24
CA LEU A 42 -14.38 -3.14 2.81
C LEU A 42 -14.50 -1.86 3.65
N GLU A 43 -14.20 -1.96 4.93
CA GLU A 43 -14.15 -0.82 5.86
C GLU A 43 -12.79 -0.09 5.83
N ASP A 44 -11.70 -0.86 5.85
CA ASP A 44 -10.34 -0.33 5.97
C ASP A 44 -9.49 -0.52 4.70
N ASN A 45 -8.68 0.49 4.37
CA ASN A 45 -7.72 0.42 3.25
C ASN A 45 -6.49 -0.46 3.55
N THR A 46 -6.22 -0.78 4.81
CA THR A 46 -5.03 -1.50 5.26
C THR A 46 -4.98 -2.92 4.71
N ARG A 47 -6.13 -3.58 4.64
CA ARG A 47 -6.26 -4.97 4.21
C ARG A 47 -6.66 -5.11 2.75
N THR A 48 -7.13 -4.05 2.09
CA THR A 48 -7.62 -4.06 0.70
C THR A 48 -6.71 -4.85 -0.25
N ALA A 49 -5.39 -4.68 -0.13
CA ALA A 49 -4.44 -5.39 -0.99
C ALA A 49 -4.48 -6.92 -0.79
N ALA A 50 -4.61 -7.41 0.44
CA ALA A 50 -4.77 -8.84 0.72
C ALA A 50 -6.12 -9.34 0.19
N ILE A 51 -7.16 -8.51 0.26
CA ILE A 51 -8.51 -8.84 -0.17
C ILE A 51 -8.59 -8.97 -1.69
N VAL A 52 -8.08 -7.98 -2.40
CA VAL A 52 -7.99 -8.01 -3.86
C VAL A 52 -7.15 -9.20 -4.32
N LYS A 53 -6.06 -9.55 -3.62
CA LYS A 53 -5.26 -10.74 -3.95
C LYS A 53 -6.08 -12.02 -3.81
N ALA A 54 -6.83 -12.19 -2.72
CA ALA A 54 -7.67 -13.38 -2.53
C ALA A 54 -8.78 -13.46 -3.58
N LEU A 55 -9.45 -12.34 -3.87
CA LEU A 55 -10.47 -12.28 -4.92
C LEU A 55 -9.90 -12.60 -6.30
N ARG A 56 -8.68 -12.14 -6.61
CA ARG A 56 -7.98 -12.45 -7.88
C ARG A 56 -7.57 -13.91 -8.06
N LEU A 57 -7.66 -14.74 -7.01
CA LEU A 57 -7.48 -16.19 -7.14
C LEU A 57 -8.72 -16.90 -7.70
N ILE A 58 -9.87 -16.22 -7.72
CA ILE A 58 -11.18 -16.82 -8.02
C ILE A 58 -11.85 -16.07 -9.17
N PHE A 59 -11.78 -14.74 -9.13
CA PHE A 59 -12.44 -13.83 -10.06
C PHE A 59 -11.43 -13.11 -10.95
N ASN A 60 -11.84 -12.82 -12.18
CA ASN A 60 -11.12 -11.95 -13.09
C ASN A 60 -11.75 -10.55 -13.05
N PHE A 61 -10.97 -9.54 -12.69
CA PHE A 61 -11.39 -8.15 -12.71
C PHE A 61 -10.18 -7.23 -12.75
N SER A 62 -10.30 -6.12 -13.49
CA SER A 62 -9.27 -5.08 -13.54
C SER A 62 -9.31 -4.20 -12.28
N GLN A 63 -10.51 -3.79 -11.88
CA GLN A 63 -10.79 -2.89 -10.77
C GLN A 63 -11.97 -3.41 -9.95
N LEU A 64 -11.90 -3.20 -8.63
CA LEU A 64 -12.97 -3.57 -7.72
C LEU A 64 -14.09 -2.50 -7.81
N PRO A 65 -15.37 -2.89 -7.96
CA PRO A 65 -16.47 -1.93 -7.98
C PRO A 65 -16.60 -1.15 -6.66
N ASP A 66 -17.09 0.09 -6.74
CA ASP A 66 -17.22 0.98 -5.57
C ASP A 66 -18.15 0.42 -4.48
N SER A 67 -19.12 -0.41 -4.86
CA SER A 67 -20.02 -1.17 -3.98
C SER A 67 -19.30 -2.11 -3.01
N TYR A 68 -18.05 -2.49 -3.30
CA TYR A 68 -17.22 -3.29 -2.41
C TYR A 68 -16.54 -2.46 -1.34
N PHE A 69 -16.67 -1.14 -1.36
CA PHE A 69 -16.12 -0.24 -0.35
C PHE A 69 -17.26 0.35 0.49
N VAL A 70 -17.03 0.39 1.79
CA VAL A 70 -17.93 1.07 2.71
C VAL A 70 -17.80 2.57 2.49
N THR A 71 -18.92 3.23 2.19
CA THR A 71 -18.96 4.67 1.87
C THR A 71 -18.86 5.56 3.12
N VAL A 72 -18.41 5.04 4.26
CA VAL A 72 -18.25 5.80 5.51
C VAL A 72 -17.05 6.71 5.37
N GLN A 73 -17.29 7.88 4.79
CA GLN A 73 -16.31 8.94 4.71
C GLN A 73 -16.29 9.65 6.07
N ILE A 74 -15.19 9.52 6.80
CA ILE A 74 -14.94 10.34 7.98
C ILE A 74 -14.74 11.77 7.46
N ALA A 75 -15.61 12.69 7.89
CA ALA A 75 -15.49 14.09 7.51
C ALA A 75 -14.11 14.63 7.90
N LEU A 76 -13.49 15.37 6.97
CA LEU A 76 -12.24 16.05 7.27
C LEU A 76 -12.50 17.01 8.46
N PRO A 77 -11.66 16.98 9.51
CA PRO A 77 -11.83 17.92 10.61
C PRO A 77 -11.76 19.36 10.10
N HIS A 78 -12.56 20.24 10.70
CA HIS A 78 -12.63 21.65 10.27
C HIS A 78 -11.30 22.37 10.52
N ASN A 79 -10.62 22.03 11.63
CA ASN A 79 -9.32 22.61 11.95
C ASN A 79 -8.19 21.61 11.65
N PRO A 80 -7.12 22.06 10.98
CA PRO A 80 -5.98 21.19 10.68
C PRO A 80 -5.21 20.74 11.93
N ASN A 81 -5.35 21.45 13.06
CA ASN A 81 -4.72 21.04 14.31
C ASN A 81 -5.36 19.77 14.92
N GLU A 82 -6.61 19.45 14.58
CA GLU A 82 -7.29 18.22 15.04
C GLU A 82 -6.73 16.95 14.37
N LEU A 83 -5.95 17.09 13.29
CA LEU A 83 -5.21 15.98 12.66
C LEU A 83 -3.96 15.58 13.45
N LYS A 84 -3.37 16.50 14.23
CA LYS A 84 -2.12 16.28 14.96
C LYS A 84 -2.26 15.24 16.08
N GLU A 85 -3.46 15.10 16.64
CA GLU A 85 -3.73 14.07 17.66
C GLU A 85 -3.81 12.65 17.07
N LYS A 86 -4.10 12.53 15.77
CA LYS A 86 -4.29 11.25 15.07
C LYS A 86 -3.05 10.75 14.34
N LEU A 87 -2.10 11.65 14.03
CA LEU A 87 -0.90 11.34 13.26
C LEU A 87 0.34 11.41 14.16
N PRO A 88 1.30 10.47 14.04
CA PRO A 88 2.54 10.55 14.82
C PRO A 88 3.28 11.87 14.60
N SER A 89 3.82 12.48 15.67
CA SER A 89 4.69 13.68 15.64
C SER A 89 5.64 13.77 14.44
N PRO A 90 6.40 12.72 14.06
CA PRO A 90 7.38 12.81 12.97
C PRO A 90 6.80 13.12 11.58
N TYR A 91 5.47 13.07 11.39
CA TYR A 91 4.84 13.50 10.14
C TYR A 91 4.77 15.03 9.99
N PHE A 92 4.78 15.77 11.10
CA PHE A 92 4.71 17.24 11.09
C PHE A 92 6.06 17.89 11.36
N ASP A 93 7.01 17.12 11.87
CA ASP A 93 8.38 17.57 12.06
C ASP A 93 9.03 17.74 10.69
N LEU A 94 9.26 18.99 10.29
CA LEU A 94 10.01 19.28 9.09
C LEU A 94 11.40 18.64 9.23
N PRO A 95 11.92 17.98 8.18
CA PRO A 95 13.31 17.57 8.19
C PRO A 95 14.18 18.80 8.45
N PRO A 96 15.32 18.63 9.14
CA PRO A 96 16.22 19.73 9.44
C PRO A 96 16.55 20.50 8.15
N GLU A 97 16.74 21.82 8.31
CA GLU A 97 17.03 22.73 7.21
C GLU A 97 18.11 22.15 6.30
N LYS A 98 17.85 22.19 4.99
CA LYS A 98 18.75 21.60 4.00
C LYS A 98 20.11 22.30 4.13
N ILE A 99 21.16 21.51 4.36
CA ILE A 99 22.54 22.00 4.28
C ILE A 99 22.74 22.59 2.88
N ASP A 100 23.33 23.79 2.82
CA ASP A 100 23.63 24.46 1.54
C ASP A 100 24.32 23.48 0.59
N LEU A 101 23.81 23.42 -0.64
CA LEU A 101 24.45 22.63 -1.68
C LEU A 101 25.90 23.10 -1.81
N PRO A 102 26.88 22.18 -1.73
CA PRO A 102 28.27 22.56 -1.86
C PRO A 102 28.47 23.26 -3.21
N SER A 103 29.06 24.46 -3.18
CA SER A 103 29.29 25.28 -4.37
C SER A 103 30.17 24.60 -5.43
N THR A 104 30.83 23.47 -5.11
CA THR A 104 31.62 22.70 -6.07
C THR A 104 31.43 21.18 -5.89
N PRO A 105 31.46 20.39 -6.99
CA PRO A 105 31.42 18.92 -6.93
C PRO A 105 32.56 18.30 -6.12
N LYS A 106 33.73 18.94 -6.06
CA LYS A 106 34.87 18.47 -5.24
C LYS A 106 34.57 18.55 -3.73
N HIS A 107 33.81 19.56 -3.30
CA HIS A 107 33.44 19.72 -1.90
C HIS A 107 32.34 18.73 -1.47
N TYR A 108 31.51 18.27 -2.41
CA TYR A 108 30.55 17.17 -2.20
C TYR A 108 31.24 15.86 -1.81
N MET A 109 32.36 15.52 -2.47
CA MET A 109 33.07 14.25 -2.26
C MET A 109 33.81 14.16 -0.92
N GLN A 110 34.17 15.28 -0.31
CA GLN A 110 34.84 15.31 1.00
C GLN A 110 33.87 15.02 2.17
N ASN A 111 32.57 15.29 1.99
CA ASN A 111 31.54 15.13 3.03
C ASN A 111 30.70 13.84 2.90
N LEU A 112 30.88 13.04 1.84
CA LEU A 112 30.20 11.74 1.71
C LEU A 112 30.57 10.76 2.83
N GLY A 113 31.75 10.93 3.44
CA GLY A 113 32.20 10.16 4.60
C GLY A 113 31.37 10.42 5.86
N THR A 114 30.79 11.60 6.04
CA THR A 114 30.01 11.96 7.25
C THR A 114 28.49 11.77 7.05
N CYS A 115 27.97 11.94 5.84
CA CYS A 115 26.54 11.76 5.55
C CYS A 115 26.06 10.30 5.73
N PHE A 116 26.93 9.31 5.52
CA PHE A 116 26.53 7.89 5.66
C PHE A 116 26.41 7.45 7.14
N PHE A 117 27.15 8.07 8.07
CA PHE A 117 27.10 7.71 9.49
C PHE A 117 26.03 8.46 10.31
N ALA A 118 25.57 9.63 9.85
CA ALA A 118 24.52 10.38 10.55
C ALA A 118 23.18 9.62 10.60
N ASN A 119 22.86 8.84 9.55
CA ASN A 119 21.63 8.05 9.49
C ASN A 119 21.67 6.76 10.35
N GLN A 120 22.83 6.33 10.84
CA GLN A 120 22.91 5.18 11.76
C GLN A 120 22.74 5.59 13.22
N LYS A 121 23.20 6.78 13.62
CA LYS A 121 23.14 7.24 15.01
C LYS A 121 21.71 7.55 15.50
N MET A 122 20.79 7.89 14.60
CA MET A 122 19.38 8.11 14.97
C MET A 122 18.63 6.83 15.36
N LYS A 123 19.11 5.64 14.95
CA LYS A 123 18.51 4.36 15.38
C LYS A 123 18.95 3.91 16.78
N ALA A 124 19.99 4.51 17.35
CA ALA A 124 20.54 4.09 18.64
C ALA A 124 19.90 4.80 19.85
N ASN A 125 19.36 6.01 19.68
CA ASN A 125 18.77 6.79 20.79
C ASN A 125 17.25 6.67 20.94
N SER A 126 16.59 5.79 20.18
CA SER A 126 15.16 5.48 20.32
C SER A 126 14.88 4.26 21.23
N LYS A 127 15.89 3.80 21.98
CA LYS A 127 15.73 2.84 23.08
C LYS A 127 16.51 3.35 24.29
N ALA A 128 15.92 4.34 24.96
CA ALA A 128 16.18 4.66 26.37
C ALA A 128 14.86 5.14 26.96
#